data_AF-A0A941I8B0-F1
#
_entry.id   AF-A0A941I8B0-F1
#
_cell.length_a   1.000
_cell.length_b   1.000
_cell.length_c   1.000
_cell.angle_alpha   90.00
_cell.angle_beta   90.00
_cell.angle_gamma   90.00
#
_symmetry.space_group_name_H-M   'P 1'
#
loop_
_entity.id
_entity.type
_entity.pdbx_description
1 polymer ?
#
loop_
_entity_poly.entity_id
_entity_poly.type
_entity_poly.pdbx_seq_one_letter_code
_entity_poly.pdbx_strand_id
1 'polypeptide(L)'
;RRLALGSVAGSALWEMANREAHGQTASAQKLVASPNPAYAILDKKTSQKDATTYNNFYEFGTDKSEPAMMAGGLKTRPWTVSIEGEVKKPFVLDIDSLLKLATL
;
A
#
# COMPACT_ATOMS: atom_id res chain seq x y z
N ARG A 1 34.28 15.70 -43.94
CA ARG A 1 34.33 15.29 -42.52
C ARG A 1 33.76 16.40 -41.64
N ARG A 2 32.49 16.33 -41.23
CA ARG A 2 31.98 16.98 -40.00
C ARG A 2 30.81 16.13 -39.49
N LEU A 3 31.06 15.38 -38.41
CA LEU A 3 30.06 14.65 -37.65
C LEU A 3 29.41 15.64 -36.67
N ALA A 4 28.08 15.76 -36.72
CA ALA A 4 27.31 16.46 -35.70
C ALA A 4 27.03 15.48 -34.55
N LEU A 5 27.77 15.63 -33.45
CA LEU A 5 27.47 15.04 -32.15
C LEU A 5 26.44 15.95 -31.45
N GLY A 6 25.16 15.58 -31.49
CA GLY A 6 24.07 16.36 -30.91
C GLY A 6 23.35 15.62 -29.77
N SER A 7 23.72 15.99 -28.53
CA SER A 7 22.82 16.24 -27.39
C SER A 7 21.80 15.21 -26.87
N VAL A 8 21.78 13.94 -27.29
CA VAL A 8 20.83 12.96 -26.70
C VAL A 8 21.15 12.62 -25.23
N ALA A 9 22.39 12.83 -24.77
CA ALA A 9 22.79 12.48 -23.41
C ALA A 9 22.23 13.42 -22.32
N GLY A 10 21.87 14.66 -22.64
CA GLY A 10 21.48 15.67 -21.63
C GLY A 10 20.06 15.49 -21.09
N SER A 11 19.10 15.16 -21.97
CA SER A 11 17.71 14.94 -21.59
C SER A 11 17.54 13.67 -20.74
N ALA A 12 18.21 12.58 -21.08
CA ALA A 12 18.16 11.34 -20.32
C ALA A 12 18.69 11.50 -18.88
N LEU A 13 19.71 12.34 -18.68
CA LEU A 13 20.26 12.64 -17.35
C LEU A 13 19.32 13.53 -16.52
N TRP A 14 18.62 14.48 -17.15
CA TRP A 14 17.63 15.33 -16.48
C TRP A 14 16.40 14.53 -16.03
N GLU A 15 15.93 13.61 -16.86
CA GLU A 15 14.81 12.70 -16.54
C GLU A 15 15.14 11.78 -15.37
N MET A 16 16.40 11.34 -15.26
CA MET A 16 16.88 10.50 -14.17
C MET A 16 17.10 11.30 -12.87
N ALA A 17 17.47 12.58 -12.98
CA ALA A 17 17.62 13.49 -11.84
C ALA A 17 16.28 13.94 -11.25
N ASN A 18 15.23 14.03 -12.07
CA ASN A 18 13.86 14.39 -11.64
C ASN A 18 13.00 13.16 -11.26
N ARG A 19 13.60 11.97 -11.19
CA ARG A 19 12.90 10.78 -10.73
C ARG A 19 12.66 10.89 -9.22
N GLU A 20 11.48 11.35 -8.83
CA GLU A 20 11.08 11.38 -7.42
C GLU A 20 11.12 9.96 -6.84
N ALA A 21 12.02 9.75 -5.88
CA ALA A 21 12.03 8.56 -5.07
C ALA A 21 10.85 8.63 -4.09
N HIS A 22 9.72 8.03 -4.45
CA HIS A 22 8.61 7.78 -3.52
C HIS A 22 9.00 6.67 -2.53
N GLY A 23 9.99 6.95 -1.69
CA GLY A 23 10.43 6.12 -0.57
C GLY A 23 9.96 6.72 0.75
N GLN A 24 8.70 7.16 0.83
CA GLN A 24 8.11 7.48 2.12
C GLN A 24 7.53 6.19 2.69
N THR A 25 8.23 5.59 3.66
CA THR A 25 7.62 4.71 4.64
C THR A 25 6.57 5.54 5.38
N ALA A 26 5.33 5.54 4.86
CA ALA A 26 4.22 6.22 5.49
C ALA A 26 4.05 5.64 6.90
N SER A 27 4.36 6.43 7.92
CA SER A 27 3.97 6.13 9.30
C SER A 27 2.47 5.84 9.32
N ALA A 28 2.05 4.76 9.97
CA ALA A 28 0.62 4.42 10.08
C ALA A 28 -0.15 5.62 10.66
N GLN A 29 -0.92 6.30 9.82
CA GLN A 29 -1.76 7.42 10.24
C GLN A 29 -2.99 6.86 10.94
N LYS A 30 -3.30 7.40 12.13
CA LYS A 30 -4.57 7.11 12.80
C LYS A 30 -5.71 7.61 11.91
N LEU A 31 -6.56 6.69 11.48
CA LEU A 31 -7.75 7.04 10.73
C LEU A 31 -8.81 7.62 11.68
N VAL A 32 -9.53 8.64 11.23
CA VAL A 32 -10.70 9.18 11.93
C VAL A 32 -11.81 8.16 11.74
N ALA A 33 -12.25 7.49 12.82
CA ALA A 33 -13.27 6.44 12.78
C ALA A 33 -14.24 6.49 13.97
N SER A 34 -15.54 6.30 13.72
CA SER A 34 -16.63 6.25 14.70
C SER A 34 -17.16 4.81 14.82
N PRO A 35 -17.20 4.23 16.03
CA PRO A 35 -17.76 2.90 16.24
C PRO A 35 -19.25 2.84 15.85
N ASN A 36 -19.65 1.84 15.08
CA ASN A 36 -21.05 1.58 14.79
C ASN A 36 -21.63 0.64 15.89
N PRO A 37 -22.65 1.08 16.65
CA PRO A 37 -23.24 0.26 17.72
C PRO A 37 -23.86 -1.04 17.21
N ALA A 38 -24.26 -1.13 15.94
CA ALA A 38 -24.79 -2.35 15.34
C ALA A 38 -23.75 -3.49 15.27
N TYR A 39 -22.45 -3.16 15.36
CA TYR A 39 -21.34 -4.14 15.34
C TYR A 39 -20.62 -4.26 16.69
N ALA A 40 -21.20 -3.72 17.77
CA ALA A 40 -20.63 -3.86 19.10
C ALA A 40 -20.82 -5.29 19.62
N ILE A 41 -19.71 -5.95 19.96
CA ILE A 41 -19.70 -7.28 20.59
C ILE A 41 -19.14 -7.19 22.01
N LEU A 42 -19.65 -8.03 22.91
CA LEU A 42 -19.27 -8.06 24.33
C LEU A 42 -18.11 -9.01 24.63
N ASP A 43 -17.68 -9.80 23.64
CA ASP A 43 -16.60 -10.75 23.80
C ASP A 43 -15.26 -10.08 24.14
N LYS A 44 -14.42 -10.81 24.87
CA LYS A 44 -13.06 -10.36 25.17
C LYS A 44 -12.28 -10.20 23.86
N LYS A 45 -11.77 -9.00 23.62
CA LYS A 45 -10.91 -8.71 22.46
C LYS A 45 -9.61 -9.50 22.53
N THR A 46 -9.18 -10.03 21.39
CA THR A 46 -7.82 -10.53 21.18
C THR A 46 -6.81 -9.42 21.51
N SER A 47 -5.69 -9.78 22.13
CA SER A 47 -4.66 -8.79 22.43
C SER A 47 -4.08 -8.20 21.14
N GLN A 48 -3.69 -6.92 21.16
CA GLN A 48 -3.07 -6.29 20.00
C GLN A 48 -1.81 -7.03 19.54
N LYS A 49 -1.03 -7.56 20.49
CA LYS A 49 0.16 -8.35 20.21
C LYS A 49 -0.22 -9.56 19.36
N ASP A 50 -1.14 -10.40 19.84
CA ASP A 50 -1.53 -11.61 19.13
C ASP A 50 -2.14 -11.28 17.75
N ALA A 51 -2.99 -10.26 17.68
CA ALA A 51 -3.62 -9.81 16.43
C ALA A 51 -2.63 -9.30 15.38
N THR A 52 -1.42 -8.89 15.78
CA THR A 52 -0.38 -8.36 14.88
C THR A 52 0.77 -9.32 14.67
N THR A 53 0.96 -10.32 15.54
CA THR A 53 2.13 -11.22 15.49
C THR A 53 1.83 -12.69 15.26
N TYR A 54 0.56 -13.10 15.29
CA TYR A 54 0.14 -14.49 15.07
C TYR A 54 -0.80 -14.56 13.86
N ASN A 55 -0.23 -14.63 12.66
CA ASN A 55 -0.96 -14.46 11.41
C ASN A 55 -0.75 -15.62 10.44
N ASN A 56 -1.66 -15.77 9.48
CA ASN A 56 -1.42 -16.52 8.26
C ASN A 56 -1.22 -15.53 7.12
N PHE A 57 0.02 -15.38 6.67
CA PHE A 57 0.33 -14.60 5.47
C PHE A 57 1.43 -15.32 4.71
N TYR A 58 1.02 -16.28 3.88
CA TYR A 58 1.91 -17.31 3.32
C TYR A 58 2.99 -16.77 2.38
N GLU A 59 2.74 -15.62 1.77
CA GLU A 59 3.72 -14.86 1.00
C GLU A 59 4.93 -14.43 1.84
N PHE A 60 4.77 -14.42 3.17
CA PHE A 60 5.77 -14.06 4.16
C PHE A 60 6.02 -15.21 5.15
N GLY A 61 5.87 -16.46 4.72
CA GLY A 61 6.23 -17.65 5.51
C GLY A 61 5.05 -18.51 5.95
N THR A 62 5.36 -19.75 6.35
CA THR A 62 4.37 -20.74 6.76
C THR A 62 4.16 -20.79 8.28
N ASP A 63 5.14 -20.33 9.06
CA ASP A 63 5.03 -20.24 10.51
C ASP A 63 4.26 -18.98 10.93
N LYS A 64 3.56 -19.06 12.07
CA LYS A 64 2.63 -18.00 12.53
C LYS A 64 3.30 -16.67 12.85
N SER A 65 4.59 -16.70 13.20
CA SER A 65 5.41 -15.53 13.55
C SER A 65 6.13 -14.92 12.35
N GLU A 66 6.31 -15.68 11.27
CA GLU A 66 7.07 -15.27 10.08
C GLU A 66 6.50 -14.03 9.39
N PRO A 67 5.16 -13.88 9.21
CA PRO A 67 4.57 -12.67 8.67
C PRO A 67 4.99 -11.40 9.41
N ALA A 68 5.03 -11.44 10.74
CA ALA A 68 5.39 -10.27 11.55
C ALA A 68 6.85 -9.87 11.40
N MET A 69 7.73 -10.83 11.10
CA MET A 69 9.15 -10.59 10.89
C MET A 69 9.46 -10.14 9.45
N MET A 70 8.74 -10.65 8.46
CA MET A 70 9.11 -10.51 7.04
C MET A 70 8.25 -9.51 6.25
N ALA A 71 7.04 -9.16 6.72
CA ALA A 71 6.12 -8.28 5.97
C ALA A 71 6.60 -6.82 5.84
N GLY A 72 7.63 -6.40 6.58
CA GLY A 72 8.15 -5.02 6.54
C GLY A 72 8.67 -4.57 5.17
N GLY A 73 9.01 -5.51 4.28
CA GLY A 73 9.43 -5.21 2.91
C GLY A 73 8.29 -4.90 1.94
N LEU A 74 7.03 -5.14 2.34
CA LEU A 74 5.87 -4.89 1.49
C LEU A 74 5.63 -3.39 1.31
N LYS A 75 5.68 -2.95 0.05
CA LYS A 75 5.31 -1.58 -0.32
C LYS A 75 3.79 -1.47 -0.40
N THR A 76 3.18 -0.94 0.65
CA THR A 76 1.73 -0.71 0.73
C THR A 76 1.30 0.62 0.11
N ARG A 77 2.26 1.47 -0.30
CA ARG A 77 2.03 2.75 -0.96
C ARG A 77 3.13 3.05 -1.99
N PRO A 78 2.77 3.59 -3.18
CA PRO A 78 1.42 3.68 -3.73
C PRO A 78 0.83 2.29 -4.01
N TRP A 79 -0.48 2.15 -3.90
CA TRP A 79 -1.17 0.88 -4.15
C TRP A 79 -2.55 1.13 -4.76
N THR A 80 -2.97 0.24 -5.66
CA THR A 80 -4.22 0.35 -6.41
C THR A 80 -5.02 -0.96 -6.37
N VAL A 81 -6.34 -0.82 -6.33
CA VAL A 81 -7.31 -1.91 -6.52
C VAL A 81 -7.95 -1.75 -7.88
N SER A 82 -7.90 -2.79 -8.72
CA SER A 82 -8.70 -2.84 -9.95
C SER A 82 -9.99 -3.61 -9.71
N ILE A 83 -11.13 -3.01 -10.07
CA ILE A 83 -12.44 -3.63 -10.04
C ILE A 83 -12.81 -4.00 -11.47
N GLU A 84 -12.74 -5.30 -11.78
CA GLU A 84 -12.89 -5.87 -13.13
C GLU A 84 -13.83 -7.09 -13.12
N GLY A 85 -13.96 -7.78 -14.27
CA GLY A 85 -14.82 -8.96 -14.43
C GLY A 85 -16.23 -8.61 -14.92
N GLU A 86 -17.23 -9.36 -14.45
CA GLU A 86 -18.64 -9.16 -14.83
C GLU A 86 -19.29 -8.03 -14.03
N VAL A 87 -18.83 -6.81 -14.27
CA VAL A 87 -19.31 -5.59 -13.62
C VAL A 87 -19.79 -4.58 -14.66
N LYS A 88 -20.84 -3.81 -14.32
CA LYS A 88 -21.41 -2.80 -15.23
C LYS A 88 -20.44 -1.64 -15.53
N LYS A 89 -19.61 -1.27 -14.56
CA LYS A 89 -18.67 -0.15 -14.65
C LYS A 89 -17.35 -0.54 -13.97
N PRO A 90 -16.36 -1.05 -14.72
CA PRO A 90 -15.01 -1.28 -14.23
C PRO A 90 -14.34 0.04 -13.81
N PHE A 91 -13.53 0.03 -12.76
CA PHE A 91 -12.77 1.20 -12.31
C PHE A 91 -11.59 0.80 -11.42
N VAL A 92 -10.67 1.73 -11.21
CA VAL A 92 -9.49 1.56 -10.34
C VAL A 92 -9.58 2.54 -9.18
N LEU A 93 -9.26 2.08 -7.98
CA LEU A 93 -9.12 2.90 -6.77
C LEU A 93 -7.66 2.93 -6.33
N ASP A 94 -7.13 4.12 -6.07
CA ASP A 94 -5.90 4.23 -5.28
C ASP A 94 -6.20 4.12 -3.77
N ILE A 95 -5.16 3.90 -2.99
CA ILE A 95 -5.24 3.75 -1.53
C ILE A 95 -5.87 4.96 -0.83
N ASP A 96 -5.69 6.17 -1.34
CA ASP A 96 -6.22 7.40 -0.72
C ASP A 96 -7.71 7.58 -0.99
N SER A 97 -8.15 7.18 -2.19
CA SER A 97 -9.56 7.11 -2.58
C SER A 97 -10.28 6.03 -1.78
N LEU A 98 -9.64 4.86 -1.59
CA LEU A 98 -10.18 3.78 -0.76
C LEU A 98 -10.42 4.23 0.70
N LEU A 99 -9.45 4.94 1.29
CA LEU A 99 -9.58 5.45 2.66
C LEU A 99 -10.67 6.51 2.83
N LYS A 100 -11.05 7.22 1.75
CA LYS A 100 -12.15 8.19 1.77
C LYS A 100 -13.53 7.56 1.61
N LEU A 101 -13.62 6.38 0.98
CA LEU A 101 -14.90 5.68 0.76
C LEU A 101 -15.51 5.20 2.07
N ALA A 102 -14.68 4.72 2.98
CA ALA A 102 -15.10 4.49 4.35
C ALA A 102 -15.17 5.85 5.02
N THR A 103 -16.37 6.43 5.13
CA THR A 103 -16.61 7.46 6.16
C THR A 103 -16.49 6.76 7.50
N LEU A 104 -15.25 6.58 7.92
CA LEU A 104 -14.89 6.07 9.22
C LEU A 104 -15.41 7.10 10.24
#